data_AF-A0A2E9CFH8-F1
#
_entry.id   AF-A0A2E9CFH8-F1
#
_cell.length_a   1.000
_cell.length_b   1.000
_cell.length_c   1.000
_cell.angle_alpha   90.00
_cell.angle_beta   90.00
_cell.angle_gamma   90.00
#
_symmetry.space_group_name_H-M   'P 1'
#
loop_
_entity.id
_entity.type
_entity.pdbx_description
1 polymer ?
#
loop_
_entity_poly.entity_id
_entity_poly.type
_entity_poly.pdbx_seq_one_letter_code
_entity_poly.pdbx_strand_id
1 'polypeptide(L)'
;MDDKEITVSGFETVATKKSFNNFLIFLIGQFISLLGSSIASFTIIFWITVETNSALFLGLAGFLGFGSTMAVIPFAGVLVDRWSRKKLIILVDGLEAISTVGIIFLFLSGNINIWWILLLLTLRGFFQGFHDPAIQAIIPILVPQDKLKTVNSFHYISSGFTNLVGPLIGAGMIGLFGVENVGNILWIDAITFIIALLPIIFISIP
;
A
#
# COMPACT_ATOMS: atom_id res chain seq x y z
N MET A 1 -7.68 25.01 -25.97
CA MET A 1 -7.98 26.02 -24.94
C MET A 1 -6.75 26.08 -24.05
N ASP A 2 -5.83 26.93 -24.50
CA ASP A 2 -4.46 27.25 -24.10
C ASP A 2 -3.83 26.55 -22.88
N ASP A 3 -2.91 25.64 -23.20
CA ASP A 3 -1.77 25.28 -22.35
C ASP A 3 -0.85 26.51 -22.26
N LYS A 4 -1.06 27.36 -21.27
CA LYS A 4 -0.09 28.41 -20.92
C LYS A 4 1.05 27.80 -20.13
N GLU A 5 2.17 27.55 -20.81
CA GLU A 5 3.47 27.32 -20.20
C GLU A 5 3.86 28.53 -19.35
N ILE A 6 4.04 28.32 -18.05
CA ILE A 6 4.62 29.31 -17.14
C ILE A 6 6.12 29.01 -17.12
N THR A 7 6.91 29.73 -17.91
CA THR A 7 8.36 29.58 -17.96
C THR A 7 9.02 30.29 -16.78
N VAL A 8 9.65 29.54 -15.87
CA VAL A 8 10.69 30.02 -14.96
C VAL A 8 11.97 29.24 -15.25
N SER A 9 13.07 29.95 -15.46
CA SER A 9 14.34 29.41 -15.95
C SER A 9 15.04 28.50 -14.93
N GLY A 10 15.41 27.29 -15.37
CA GLY A 10 16.41 26.43 -14.72
C GLY A 10 15.83 25.24 -13.98
N PHE A 11 15.56 24.15 -14.70
CA PHE A 11 15.31 22.80 -14.15
C PHE A 11 14.12 22.61 -13.19
N GLU A 12 12.98 23.22 -13.45
CA GLU A 12 11.72 22.79 -12.82
C GLU A 12 10.74 22.34 -13.89
N THR A 13 10.51 21.03 -14.01
CA THR A 13 9.36 20.49 -14.72
C THR A 13 8.11 21.03 -14.03
N VAL A 14 7.53 22.10 -14.58
CA VAL A 14 6.31 22.71 -14.06
C VAL A 14 5.19 21.67 -14.14
N ALA A 15 4.70 21.23 -12.97
CA ALA A 15 3.58 20.32 -12.87
C ALA A 15 2.38 20.89 -13.65
N THR A 16 2.02 20.27 -14.78
CA THR A 16 0.88 20.72 -15.58
C THR A 16 -0.42 20.42 -14.82
N LYS A 17 -1.49 21.18 -15.11
CA LYS A 17 -2.82 20.92 -14.53
C LYS A 17 -3.29 19.49 -14.75
N LYS A 18 -2.98 18.91 -15.90
CA LYS A 18 -3.27 17.50 -16.24
C LYS A 18 -2.45 16.52 -15.39
N SER A 19 -1.15 16.77 -15.23
CA SER A 19 -0.26 15.97 -14.38
C SER A 19 -0.73 15.97 -12.92
N PHE A 20 -1.09 17.14 -12.40
CA PHE A 20 -1.58 17.30 -11.04
C PHE A 20 -2.91 16.58 -10.81
N ASN A 21 -3.89 16.72 -11.70
CA ASN A 21 -5.16 16.02 -11.59
C ASN A 21 -4.97 14.50 -11.63
N ASN A 22 -4.13 14.00 -12.53
CA ASN A 22 -3.80 12.58 -12.61
C ASN A 22 -3.13 12.08 -11.32
N PHE A 23 -2.22 12.88 -10.75
CA PHE A 23 -1.60 12.59 -9.47
C PHE A 23 -2.62 12.54 -8.32
N LEU A 24 -3.62 13.42 -8.28
CA LEU A 24 -4.68 13.37 -7.27
C LEU A 24 -5.52 12.09 -7.37
N ILE A 25 -5.85 11.64 -8.60
CA ILE A 25 -6.57 10.37 -8.82
C ILE A 25 -5.73 9.20 -8.31
N PHE A 26 -4.43 9.19 -8.61
CA PHE A 26 -3.50 8.21 -8.07
C PHE A 26 -3.43 8.25 -6.54
N LEU A 27 -3.33 9.44 -5.95
CA LEU A 27 -3.24 9.61 -4.50
C LEU A 27 -4.49 9.10 -3.77
N ILE A 28 -5.68 9.29 -4.35
CA ILE A 28 -6.94 8.75 -3.82
C ILE A 28 -6.95 7.21 -3.96
N GLY A 29 -6.53 6.68 -5.10
CA GLY A 29 -6.40 5.23 -5.29
C GLY A 29 -5.45 4.60 -4.27
N GLN A 30 -4.31 5.25 -4.01
CA GLN A 30 -3.34 4.82 -3.01
C GLN A 30 -3.91 4.85 -1.59
N PHE A 31 -4.67 5.89 -1.23
CA PHE A 31 -5.38 5.92 0.05
C PHE A 31 -6.35 4.74 0.21
N ILE A 32 -7.13 4.43 -0.83
CA ILE A 32 -8.06 3.30 -0.84
C ILE A 32 -7.30 1.97 -0.68
N SER A 33 -6.17 1.81 -1.36
CA SER A 33 -5.32 0.61 -1.22
C SER A 33 -4.71 0.48 0.16
N LEU A 34 -4.19 1.56 0.75
CA LEU A 34 -3.66 1.53 2.12
C LEU A 34 -4.75 1.16 3.13
N LEU A 35 -5.99 1.59 2.92
CA LEU A 35 -7.11 1.15 3.74
C LEU A 35 -7.38 -0.36 3.60
N GLY A 36 -7.37 -0.88 2.37
CA GLY A 36 -7.48 -2.31 2.07
C GLY A 36 -6.36 -3.14 2.72
N SER A 37 -5.11 -2.72 2.57
CA SER A 37 -3.94 -3.36 3.18
C SER A 37 -4.05 -3.37 4.71
N SER A 38 -4.53 -2.28 5.31
CA SER A 38 -4.74 -2.17 6.75
C SER A 38 -5.83 -3.13 7.26
N ILE A 39 -6.95 -3.23 6.54
CA ILE A 39 -8.01 -4.21 6.82
C ILE A 39 -7.45 -5.63 6.75
N ALA A 40 -6.76 -5.97 5.66
CA ALA A 40 -6.20 -7.30 5.44
C ALA A 40 -5.14 -7.66 6.50
N SER A 41 -4.24 -6.74 6.82
CA SER A 41 -3.20 -6.94 7.83
C SER A 41 -3.81 -7.25 9.19
N PHE A 42 -4.81 -6.48 9.61
CA PHE A 42 -5.55 -6.78 10.84
C PHE A 42 -6.23 -8.14 10.77
N THR A 43 -6.95 -8.44 9.69
CA THR A 43 -7.68 -9.71 9.53
C THR A 43 -6.74 -10.91 9.60
N ILE A 44 -5.57 -10.85 8.97
CA ILE A 44 -4.54 -11.92 9.03
C ILE A 44 -4.01 -12.09 10.45
N ILE A 45 -3.64 -10.99 11.12
CA ILE A 45 -3.10 -11.02 12.48
C ILE A 45 -4.14 -11.56 13.47
N PHE A 46 -5.39 -11.13 13.32
CA PHE A 46 -6.49 -11.61 14.16
C PHE A 46 -6.73 -13.11 13.95
N TRP A 47 -6.75 -13.57 12.70
CA TRP A 47 -6.86 -15.00 12.39
C TRP A 47 -5.73 -15.81 13.04
N ILE A 48 -4.47 -15.37 12.91
CA ILE A 48 -3.31 -16.03 13.56
C ILE A 48 -3.53 -16.13 15.08
N THR A 49 -4.06 -15.08 15.69
CA THR A 49 -4.34 -15.04 17.14
C THR A 49 -5.35 -16.11 17.54
N VAL A 50 -6.47 -16.20 16.83
CA VAL A 50 -7.54 -17.17 17.13
C VAL A 50 -7.10 -18.59 16.83
N GLU A 51 -6.43 -18.81 15.69
CA GLU A 51 -5.99 -20.14 15.24
C GLU A 51 -4.95 -20.75 16.18
N THR A 52 -3.97 -19.96 16.62
CA THR A 52 -2.84 -20.47 17.42
C THR A 52 -3.06 -20.38 18.91
N ASN A 53 -3.90 -19.44 19.35
CA ASN A 53 -4.04 -19.04 20.75
C ASN A 53 -2.68 -18.83 21.45
N SER A 54 -1.69 -18.29 20.73
CA SER A 54 -0.29 -18.23 21.17
C SER A 54 0.31 -16.84 21.00
N ALA A 55 0.76 -16.28 22.12
CA ALA A 55 1.46 -15.00 22.14
C ALA A 55 2.77 -15.04 21.31
N LEU A 56 3.41 -16.21 21.19
CA LEU A 56 4.62 -16.37 20.38
C LEU A 56 4.30 -16.17 18.89
N PHE A 57 3.25 -16.81 18.37
CA PHE A 57 2.88 -16.69 16.97
C PHE A 57 2.37 -15.29 16.63
N LEU A 58 1.64 -14.64 17.54
CA LEU A 58 1.27 -13.24 17.41
C LEU A 58 2.50 -12.32 17.36
N GLY A 59 3.46 -12.52 18.28
CA GLY A 59 4.71 -11.77 18.29
C GLY A 59 5.54 -11.98 17.02
N LEU A 60 5.63 -13.22 16.55
CA LEU A 60 6.30 -13.56 15.28
C LEU A 60 5.61 -12.91 14.08
N ALA A 61 4.28 -12.93 14.01
CA ALA A 61 3.53 -12.28 12.94
C ALA A 61 3.76 -10.76 12.91
N GLY A 62 3.72 -10.10 14.07
CA GLY A 62 4.03 -8.69 14.19
C GLY A 62 5.47 -8.36 13.79
N PHE A 63 6.44 -9.15 14.27
CA PHE A 63 7.86 -8.98 13.93
C PHE A 63 8.12 -9.20 12.44
N LEU A 64 7.57 -10.26 11.84
CA LEU A 64 7.79 -10.57 10.44
C LEU A 64 7.06 -9.62 9.50
N GLY A 65 5.82 -9.21 9.83
CA GLY A 65 5.07 -8.22 9.07
C GLY A 65 5.73 -6.84 9.14
N PHE A 66 5.76 -6.23 10.33
CA PHE A 66 6.27 -4.86 10.47
C PHE A 66 7.80 -4.77 10.42
N GLY A 67 8.50 -5.75 10.99
CA GLY A 67 9.96 -5.76 11.01
C GLY A 67 10.57 -5.94 9.61
N SER A 68 9.92 -6.67 8.71
CA SER A 68 10.38 -6.76 7.31
C SER A 68 10.25 -5.42 6.58
N THR A 69 9.15 -4.68 6.79
CA THR A 69 9.00 -3.30 6.30
C THR A 69 10.15 -2.43 6.78
N MET A 70 10.40 -2.41 8.10
CA MET A 70 11.46 -1.59 8.69
C MET A 70 12.86 -1.95 8.20
N ALA A 71 13.13 -3.25 8.01
CA ALA A 71 14.42 -3.74 7.54
C ALA A 71 14.78 -3.24 6.12
N VAL A 72 13.77 -2.97 5.29
CA VAL A 72 13.94 -2.60 3.89
C VAL A 72 14.08 -1.09 3.68
N ILE A 73 13.46 -0.27 4.53
CA ILE A 73 13.41 1.20 4.37
C ILE A 73 14.78 1.85 4.07
N PRO A 74 15.90 1.50 4.75
CA PRO A 74 17.21 2.09 4.45
C PRO A 74 17.69 1.83 3.01
N PHE A 75 17.32 0.69 2.43
CA PHE A 75 17.68 0.30 1.07
C PHE A 75 16.70 0.86 0.03
N ALA A 76 15.44 1.08 0.44
CA ALA A 76 14.39 1.59 -0.43
C ALA A 76 14.77 2.94 -1.05
N GLY A 77 15.37 3.86 -0.29
CA GLY A 77 15.82 5.16 -0.81
C GLY A 77 16.80 5.04 -1.98
N VAL A 78 17.83 4.20 -1.83
CA VAL A 78 18.82 3.95 -2.89
C VAL A 78 18.17 3.37 -4.14
N LEU A 79 17.18 2.50 -3.97
CA LEU A 79 16.48 1.87 -5.10
C LEU A 79 15.56 2.86 -5.82
N VAL A 80 14.83 3.69 -5.07
CA VAL A 80 13.98 4.78 -5.58
C VAL A 80 14.78 5.82 -6.36
N ASP A 81 16.03 6.04 -5.99
CA ASP A 81 16.92 6.96 -6.71
C ASP A 81 17.42 6.40 -8.05
N ARG A 82 17.57 5.07 -8.14
CA ARG A 82 18.13 4.39 -9.31
C ARG A 82 17.08 3.91 -10.32
N TRP A 83 15.87 3.63 -9.85
CA TRP A 83 14.81 3.04 -10.67
C TRP A 83 13.76 4.09 -11.05
N SER A 84 13.02 3.81 -12.12
CA SER A 84 11.80 4.57 -12.41
C SER A 84 10.82 4.37 -11.26
N ARG A 85 10.47 5.46 -10.56
CA ARG A 85 9.59 5.44 -9.39
C ARG A 85 8.21 4.85 -9.74
N LYS A 86 7.70 5.17 -10.93
CA LYS A 86 6.49 4.55 -11.50
C LYS A 86 6.61 3.02 -11.56
N LYS A 87 7.69 2.50 -12.15
CA LYS A 87 7.90 1.06 -12.30
C LYS A 87 8.08 0.38 -10.95
N LEU A 88 8.77 1.04 -10.02
CA LEU A 88 8.97 0.53 -8.68
C LEU A 88 7.64 0.39 -7.94
N ILE A 89 6.78 1.41 -7.93
CA ILE A 89 5.45 1.35 -7.30
C ILE A 89 4.62 0.22 -7.92
N ILE A 90 4.54 0.13 -9.25
CA ILE A 90 3.80 -0.94 -9.92
C ILE A 90 4.31 -2.33 -9.50
N LEU A 91 5.63 -2.49 -9.38
CA LEU A 91 6.23 -3.76 -9.01
C LEU A 91 5.93 -4.13 -7.56
N VAL A 92 6.13 -3.20 -6.61
CA VAL A 92 5.98 -3.51 -5.18
C VAL A 92 4.52 -3.67 -4.79
N ASP A 93 3.62 -2.81 -5.27
CA ASP A 93 2.16 -2.96 -5.07
C ASP A 93 1.66 -4.27 -5.71
N GLY A 94 2.17 -4.60 -6.89
CA GLY A 94 1.82 -5.85 -7.58
C GLY A 94 2.28 -7.09 -6.82
N LEU A 95 3.51 -7.08 -6.28
CA LEU A 95 4.04 -8.19 -5.50
C LEU A 95 3.37 -8.33 -4.12
N GLU A 96 2.99 -7.21 -3.50
CA GLU A 96 2.15 -7.23 -2.30
C GLU A 96 0.78 -7.85 -2.60
N ALA A 97 0.10 -7.40 -3.66
CA ALA A 97 -1.19 -7.95 -4.09
C ALA A 97 -1.11 -9.45 -4.40
N ILE A 98 -0.05 -9.90 -5.08
CA ILE A 98 0.19 -11.32 -5.35
C ILE A 98 0.35 -12.09 -4.03
N SER A 99 1.04 -11.52 -3.05
CA SER A 99 1.21 -12.14 -1.73
C SER A 99 -0.14 -12.26 -1.02
N THR A 100 -1.00 -11.22 -1.09
CA THR A 100 -2.38 -11.26 -0.60
C THR A 100 -3.20 -12.36 -1.27
N VAL A 101 -3.14 -12.46 -2.61
CA VAL A 101 -3.86 -13.48 -3.38
C VAL A 101 -3.36 -14.89 -3.02
N GLY A 102 -2.06 -15.05 -2.77
CA GLY A 102 -1.49 -16.28 -2.23
C GLY A 102 -2.12 -16.66 -0.89
N ILE A 103 -2.28 -15.70 0.02
CA ILE A 103 -2.95 -15.92 1.32
C ILE A 103 -4.41 -16.32 1.09
N ILE A 104 -5.15 -15.58 0.25
CA ILE A 104 -6.54 -15.90 -0.11
C ILE A 104 -6.66 -17.34 -0.61
N PHE A 105 -5.77 -17.76 -1.51
CA PHE A 105 -5.78 -19.12 -2.05
C PHE A 105 -5.55 -20.19 -0.97
N LEU A 106 -4.66 -19.95 0.00
CA LEU A 106 -4.45 -20.85 1.13
C LEU A 106 -5.74 -21.00 1.95
N PHE A 107 -6.45 -19.90 2.21
CA PHE A 107 -7.73 -19.93 2.92
C PHE A 107 -8.81 -20.69 2.14
N LEU A 108 -8.98 -20.39 0.86
CA LEU A 108 -10.05 -20.99 0.04
C LEU A 108 -9.80 -22.45 -0.31
N SER A 109 -8.52 -22.88 -0.39
CA SER A 109 -8.18 -24.28 -0.67
C SER A 109 -8.28 -25.19 0.55
N GLY A 110 -8.47 -24.64 1.75
CA GLY A 110 -8.47 -25.39 3.01
C GLY A 110 -7.10 -25.92 3.45
N ASN A 111 -6.04 -25.73 2.65
CA ASN A 111 -4.67 -26.16 2.95
C ASN A 111 -3.90 -25.09 3.74
N ILE A 112 -4.56 -24.51 4.74
CA ILE A 112 -3.98 -23.41 5.52
C ILE A 112 -2.85 -23.95 6.40
N ASN A 113 -1.65 -23.41 6.21
CA ASN A 113 -0.52 -23.67 7.09
C ASN A 113 0.04 -22.33 7.57
N ILE A 114 0.18 -22.18 8.87
CA ILE A 114 0.62 -20.93 9.47
C ILE A 114 1.98 -20.46 8.96
N TRP A 115 2.91 -21.36 8.64
CA TRP A 115 4.22 -20.99 8.12
C TRP A 115 4.13 -20.34 6.74
N TRP A 116 3.21 -20.80 5.88
CA TRP A 116 2.95 -20.15 4.60
C TRP A 116 2.30 -18.79 4.78
N ILE A 117 1.40 -18.64 5.75
CA ILE A 117 0.80 -17.35 6.11
C ILE A 117 1.86 -16.37 6.60
N LEU A 118 2.75 -16.80 7.51
CA LEU A 118 3.85 -15.98 8.01
C LEU A 118 4.82 -15.58 6.89
N LEU A 119 5.16 -16.50 5.98
CA LEU A 119 6.02 -16.19 4.84
C LEU A 119 5.39 -15.12 3.94
N LEU A 120 4.12 -15.28 3.56
CA LEU A 120 3.43 -14.33 2.70
C LEU A 120 3.20 -12.99 3.41
N LEU A 121 2.92 -12.99 4.72
CA LEU A 121 2.86 -11.79 5.55
C LEU A 121 4.21 -11.05 5.58
N THR A 122 5.32 -11.78 5.68
CA THR A 122 6.68 -11.21 5.60
C THR A 122 6.93 -10.58 4.24
N LEU A 123 6.53 -11.25 3.15
CA LEU A 123 6.67 -10.71 1.79
C LEU A 123 5.86 -9.44 1.61
N ARG A 124 4.62 -9.40 2.10
CA ARG A 124 3.79 -8.19 2.10
C ARG A 124 4.50 -7.03 2.80
N GLY A 125 4.98 -7.23 4.03
CA GLY A 125 5.70 -6.21 4.77
C GLY A 125 6.97 -5.74 4.06
N PHE A 126 7.73 -6.67 3.48
CA PHE A 126 8.94 -6.37 2.70
C PHE A 126 8.63 -5.45 1.50
N PHE A 127 7.60 -5.75 0.70
CA PHE A 127 7.24 -4.93 -0.46
C PHE A 127 6.67 -3.57 -0.06
N GLN A 128 5.84 -3.52 0.98
CA GLN A 128 5.30 -2.28 1.55
C GLN A 128 6.41 -1.30 1.97
N GLY A 129 7.59 -1.80 2.39
CA GLY A 129 8.73 -0.95 2.81
C GLY A 129 9.30 -0.03 1.72
N PHE A 130 9.01 -0.30 0.44
CA PHE A 130 9.42 0.54 -0.68
C PHE A 130 8.42 1.64 -1.03
N HIS A 131 7.20 1.56 -0.50
CA HIS A 131 6.05 2.36 -0.94
C HIS A 131 6.20 3.84 -0.58
N ASP A 132 6.34 4.15 0.71
CA ASP A 132 6.43 5.53 1.20
C ASP A 132 7.61 6.30 0.56
N PRO A 133 8.85 5.74 0.49
CA PRO A 133 9.95 6.41 -0.19
C PRO A 133 9.68 6.69 -1.67
N ALA A 134 9.02 5.76 -2.38
CA ALA A 134 8.70 5.93 -3.79
C ALA A 134 7.65 7.02 -4.03
N ILE A 135 6.60 7.09 -3.20
CA ILE A 135 5.59 8.15 -3.27
C ILE A 135 6.20 9.50 -2.93
N GLN A 136 6.98 9.60 -1.86
CA GLN A 136 7.59 10.88 -1.46
C GLN A 136 8.56 11.43 -2.51
N ALA A 137 9.22 10.57 -3.29
CA ALA A 137 10.05 10.98 -4.41
C ALA A 137 9.25 11.51 -5.61
N ILE A 138 7.99 11.08 -5.80
CA ILE A 138 7.15 11.51 -6.92
C ILE A 138 6.37 12.79 -6.62
N ILE A 139 5.96 13.02 -5.37
CA ILE A 139 5.21 14.22 -4.95
C ILE A 139 5.82 15.53 -5.48
N PRO A 140 7.12 15.86 -5.24
CA PRO A 140 7.67 17.14 -5.67
C PRO A 140 7.75 17.31 -7.19
N ILE A 141 7.67 16.22 -7.97
CA ILE A 141 7.72 16.25 -9.43
C ILE A 141 6.34 16.55 -10.03
N LEU A 142 5.27 16.02 -9.42
CA LEU A 142 3.91 16.06 -9.98
C LEU A 142 2.99 17.10 -9.33
N VAL A 143 3.43 17.74 -8.25
CA VAL A 143 2.61 18.66 -7.46
C VAL A 143 3.19 20.08 -7.53
N PRO A 144 2.37 21.10 -7.85
CA PRO A 144 2.79 22.49 -7.79
C PRO A 144 3.31 22.89 -6.40
N GLN A 145 4.34 23.73 -6.35
CA GLN A 145 5.02 24.16 -5.11
C GLN A 145 4.05 24.69 -4.04
N ASP A 146 3.01 25.45 -4.44
CA ASP A 146 2.00 26.01 -3.54
C ASP A 146 1.04 24.96 -2.95
N LYS A 147 0.98 23.77 -3.55
CA LYS A 147 0.12 22.64 -3.13
C LYS A 147 0.86 21.55 -2.37
N LEU A 148 2.20 21.56 -2.34
CA LEU A 148 3.00 20.51 -1.70
C LEU A 148 2.62 20.30 -0.23
N LYS A 149 2.42 21.39 0.54
CA LYS A 149 2.00 21.29 1.94
C LYS A 149 0.67 20.55 2.08
N THR A 150 -0.33 20.90 1.27
CA THR A 150 -1.66 20.27 1.30
C THR A 150 -1.59 18.78 0.94
N VAL A 151 -0.83 18.42 -0.10
CA VAL A 151 -0.66 17.03 -0.51
C VAL A 151 0.05 16.20 0.57
N ASN A 152 1.13 16.73 1.15
CA ASN A 152 1.84 16.06 2.22
C ASN A 152 0.94 15.88 3.45
N SER A 153 0.19 16.91 3.85
CA SER A 153 -0.78 16.79 4.94
C SER A 153 -1.82 15.70 4.67
N PHE A 154 -2.35 15.62 3.44
CA PHE A 154 -3.28 14.56 3.05
C PHE A 154 -2.64 13.17 3.19
N HIS A 155 -1.40 12.99 2.73
CA HIS A 155 -0.69 11.71 2.84
C HIS A 155 -0.52 11.27 4.30
N TYR A 156 -0.06 12.16 5.20
CA TYR A 156 0.09 11.80 6.61
C TYR A 156 -1.24 11.53 7.32
N ILE A 157 -2.27 12.33 7.05
CA ILE A 157 -3.63 12.10 7.60
C ILE A 157 -4.17 10.77 7.10
N SER A 158 -3.96 10.45 5.81
CA SER A 158 -4.36 9.19 5.19
C SER A 158 -3.72 7.99 5.89
N SER A 159 -2.42 8.02 6.15
CA SER A 159 -1.73 6.94 6.86
C SER A 159 -2.24 6.79 8.30
N GLY A 160 -2.46 7.89 9.03
CA GLY A 160 -3.04 7.83 10.37
C GLY A 160 -4.48 7.29 10.37
N PHE A 161 -5.29 7.73 9.41
CA PHE A 161 -6.68 7.31 9.25
C PHE A 161 -6.79 5.82 8.92
N THR A 162 -6.00 5.33 7.97
CA THR A 162 -6.02 3.92 7.55
C THR A 162 -5.56 2.98 8.67
N ASN A 163 -4.55 3.36 9.45
CA ASN A 163 -4.09 2.59 10.61
C ASN A 163 -5.11 2.52 11.76
N LEU A 164 -5.99 3.52 11.87
CA LEU A 164 -7.06 3.52 12.87
C LEU A 164 -8.32 2.80 12.36
N VAL A 165 -8.76 3.14 11.16
CA VAL A 165 -10.06 2.72 10.62
C VAL A 165 -9.99 1.34 9.97
N GLY A 166 -8.87 0.97 9.36
CA GLY A 166 -8.68 -0.34 8.75
C GLY A 166 -8.90 -1.49 9.73
N PRO A 167 -8.26 -1.51 10.91
CA PRO A 167 -8.49 -2.54 11.92
C PRO A 167 -9.93 -2.60 12.42
N LEU A 168 -10.60 -1.44 12.56
CA LEU A 168 -12.01 -1.39 12.98
C LEU A 168 -12.92 -2.03 11.93
N ILE A 169 -12.69 -1.73 10.64
CA ILE A 169 -13.43 -2.36 9.55
C ILE A 169 -13.13 -3.85 9.50
N GLY A 170 -11.86 -4.27 9.58
CA GLY A 170 -11.47 -5.67 9.59
C GLY A 170 -12.08 -6.46 10.73
N ALA A 171 -12.09 -5.90 11.95
CA ALA A 171 -12.76 -6.48 13.11
C ALA A 171 -14.28 -6.58 12.91
N GLY A 172 -14.91 -5.54 12.38
CA GLY A 172 -16.33 -5.55 12.03
C GLY A 172 -16.67 -6.61 11.00
N MET A 173 -15.86 -6.76 9.95
CA MET A 173 -16.03 -7.79 8.93
C MET A 173 -15.90 -9.20 9.52
N ILE A 174 -14.90 -9.44 10.37
CA ILE A 174 -14.76 -10.72 11.08
C ILE A 174 -15.98 -10.98 11.99
N GLY A 175 -16.46 -9.96 12.70
CA GLY A 175 -17.64 -10.09 13.57
C GLY A 175 -18.93 -10.38 12.81
N LEU A 176 -19.08 -9.86 11.58
CA LEU A 176 -20.26 -10.06 10.74
C LEU A 176 -20.22 -11.36 9.93
N PHE A 177 -19.06 -11.71 9.38
CA PHE A 177 -18.90 -12.84 8.46
C PHE A 177 -18.26 -14.07 9.09
N GLY A 178 -17.71 -13.97 10.30
CA GLY A 178 -17.01 -15.06 10.95
C GLY A 178 -15.54 -15.18 10.53
N VAL A 179 -14.74 -15.80 11.40
CA VAL A 179 -13.29 -16.00 11.21
C VAL A 179 -13.01 -17.03 10.10
N GLU A 180 -13.93 -17.94 9.86
CA GLU A 180 -13.90 -18.91 8.77
C GLU A 180 -13.93 -18.25 7.37
N ASN A 181 -14.43 -17.01 7.28
CA ASN A 181 -14.55 -16.26 6.03
C ASN A 181 -13.38 -15.29 5.78
N VAL A 182 -12.27 -15.41 6.51
CA VAL A 182 -11.07 -14.56 6.34
C VAL A 182 -10.62 -14.50 4.88
N GLY A 183 -10.55 -15.64 4.17
CA GLY A 183 -10.19 -15.65 2.75
C GLY A 183 -11.06 -14.76 1.87
N ASN A 184 -12.36 -14.68 2.17
CA ASN A 184 -13.31 -13.83 1.44
C ASN A 184 -13.13 -12.35 1.80
N ILE A 185 -12.87 -12.04 3.06
CA ILE A 185 -12.61 -10.66 3.53
C ILE A 185 -11.38 -10.09 2.83
N LEU A 186 -10.31 -10.88 2.66
CA LEU A 186 -9.05 -10.44 2.07
C LEU A 186 -9.15 -10.02 0.60
N TRP A 187 -10.21 -10.38 -0.13
CA TRP A 187 -10.43 -9.87 -1.49
C TRP A 187 -10.55 -8.36 -1.55
N ILE A 188 -10.98 -7.71 -0.46
CA ILE A 188 -11.07 -6.25 -0.41
C ILE A 188 -9.73 -5.62 -0.77
N ASP A 189 -8.65 -6.14 -0.21
CA ASP A 189 -7.29 -5.66 -0.40
C ASP A 189 -6.81 -5.87 -1.83
N ALA A 190 -6.97 -7.09 -2.36
CA ALA A 190 -6.63 -7.42 -3.74
C ALA A 190 -7.37 -6.51 -4.77
N ILE A 191 -8.64 -6.20 -4.51
CA ILE A 191 -9.44 -5.29 -5.36
C ILE A 191 -8.92 -3.85 -5.24
N THR A 192 -8.60 -3.40 -4.02
CA THR A 192 -8.12 -2.03 -3.81
C THR A 192 -6.76 -1.77 -4.45
N PHE A 193 -5.88 -2.79 -4.57
CA PHE A 193 -4.64 -2.66 -5.35
C PHE A 193 -4.90 -2.36 -6.83
N ILE A 194 -5.91 -2.99 -7.44
CA ILE A 194 -6.29 -2.71 -8.83
C ILE A 194 -6.73 -1.24 -8.95
N ILE A 195 -7.52 -0.75 -7.99
CA ILE A 195 -7.96 0.65 -7.94
C ILE A 195 -6.77 1.61 -7.84
N ALA A 196 -5.73 1.28 -7.05
CA ALA A 196 -4.52 2.10 -6.93
C ALA A 196 -3.63 2.08 -8.19
N LEU A 197 -3.52 0.93 -8.87
CA LEU A 197 -2.66 0.76 -10.03
C LEU A 197 -3.29 1.28 -11.34
N LEU A 198 -4.62 1.25 -11.48
CA LEU A 198 -5.26 1.71 -12.70
C LEU A 198 -4.88 3.16 -13.08
N PRO A 199 -4.92 4.15 -12.15
CA PRO A 199 -4.49 5.51 -12.45
C PRO A 199 -3.03 5.62 -12.86
N ILE A 200 -2.12 4.88 -12.21
CA ILE A 200 -0.67 5.03 -12.44
C ILE A 200 -0.28 4.68 -13.88
N ILE A 201 -0.99 3.75 -14.51
CA ILE A 201 -0.77 3.39 -15.92
C ILE A 201 -0.89 4.62 -16.83
N PHE A 202 -1.84 5.51 -16.56
CA PHE A 202 -2.11 6.71 -17.37
C PHE A 202 -1.28 7.94 -16.97
N ILE A 203 -0.52 7.88 -15.87
CA ILE A 203 0.37 8.98 -15.45
C ILE A 203 1.70 8.88 -16.21
N SER A 204 2.04 9.92 -16.97
CA SER A 204 3.40 10.10 -17.48
C SER A 204 4.25 10.70 -16.36
N ILE A 205 5.04 9.86 -15.69
CA ILE A 205 6.04 10.30 -14.72
C ILE A 205 7.36 10.43 -15.49
N PRO A 206 7.95 11.63 -15.60
CA PRO A 206 9.24 11.83 -16.27
C PRO A 206 10.39 11.12 -15.54
#